data_AF-A0AAF1KRA8-F1
#
_entry.id   AF-A0AAF1KRA8-F1
#
_cell.length_a   1.000
_cell.length_b   1.000
_cell.length_c   1.000
_cell.angle_alpha   90.00
_cell.angle_beta   90.00
_cell.angle_gamma   90.00
#
_symmetry.space_group_name_H-M   'P 1'
#
loop_
_entity.id
_entity.type
_entity.pdbx_description
1 polymer ?
#
loop_
_entity_poly.entity_id
_entity_poly.type
_entity_poly.pdbx_seq_one_letter_code
_entity_poly.pdbx_strand_id
1 'polypeptide(L)'
;MDFKVSKVRHPKEKFYGSVILVSGIIGWLIAVGAILFAAQKNPAVLVMVLIYIGGFWFAGYIVRALLRAHMMGHYVMVSEQQFPHLHKMVEDGARLLGLNEPRQCFVYNSSGVMNAMALKLVGRTRYIWLTSQLMTPTTKTR
;
A
#
# COMPACT_ATOMS: atom_id res chain seq x y z
N MET A 1 -3.27 27.91 -0.68
CA MET A 1 -2.80 27.41 0.63
C MET A 1 -1.58 26.55 0.36
N ASP A 2 -0.38 27.04 0.65
CA ASP A 2 0.88 26.31 0.41
C ASP A 2 1.11 25.31 1.58
N PHE A 3 0.68 24.07 1.39
CA PHE A 3 0.79 23.01 2.40
C PHE A 3 2.25 22.56 2.52
N LYS A 4 3.00 23.17 3.44
CA LYS A 4 4.39 22.81 3.73
C LYS A 4 4.44 21.53 4.57
N VAL A 5 4.53 20.39 3.90
CA VAL A 5 4.68 19.04 4.48
C VAL A 5 5.80 18.98 5.53
N SER A 6 6.84 19.79 5.39
CA SER A 6 7.96 19.88 6.34
C SER A 6 7.56 20.31 7.75
N LYS A 7 6.46 21.08 7.93
CA LYS A 7 5.96 21.49 9.25
C LYS A 7 5.25 20.37 10.01
N VAL A 8 4.81 19.31 9.32
CA VAL A 8 4.09 18.18 9.92
C VAL A 8 5.06 17.03 10.25
N ARG A 9 6.30 17.08 9.75
CA ARG A 9 7.32 16.06 10.02
C ARG A 9 7.95 16.26 11.38
N HIS A 10 8.04 15.16 12.15
CA HIS A 10 8.71 15.17 13.43
C HIS A 10 10.23 15.34 13.21
N PRO A 11 10.93 16.22 13.95
CA PRO A 11 12.35 16.52 13.70
C PRO A 11 13.26 15.29 13.79
N LYS A 12 12.89 14.28 14.60
CA LYS A 12 13.63 13.01 14.74
C LYS A 12 13.37 11.98 13.62
N GLU A 13 12.40 12.19 12.73
CA GLU A 13 12.08 11.26 11.63
C GLU A 13 13.31 10.99 10.76
N LYS A 14 14.12 12.02 10.47
CA LYS A 14 15.35 11.88 9.69
C LYS A 14 16.39 11.02 10.39
N PHE A 15 16.56 11.19 11.70
CA PHE A 15 17.51 10.41 12.49
C PHE A 15 17.11 8.93 12.54
N TYR A 16 15.86 8.64 12.90
CA TYR A 16 15.36 7.25 12.91
C TYR A 16 15.43 6.62 11.53
N GLY A 17 15.07 7.38 10.48
CA GLY A 17 15.19 6.94 9.10
C GLY A 17 16.62 6.56 8.73
N SER A 18 17.60 7.39 9.09
CA SER A 18 19.02 7.10 8.86
C SER A 18 19.51 5.89 9.64
N VAL A 19 19.13 5.73 10.91
CA VAL A 19 19.52 4.57 11.73
C VAL A 19 18.97 3.27 11.14
N ILE A 20 17.68 3.26 10.79
CA ILE A 20 17.03 2.10 10.16
C ILE A 20 17.71 1.77 8.83
N LEU A 21 17.99 2.78 8.00
CA LEU A 21 18.65 2.59 6.71
C LEU A 21 20.05 1.99 6.88
N VAL A 22 20.87 2.52 7.78
CA VAL A 22 22.22 1.99 8.03
C VAL A 22 22.16 0.57 8.57
N SER A 23 21.30 0.30 9.56
CA SER A 23 21.13 -1.06 10.08
C SER A 23 20.65 -2.05 9.02
N GLY A 24 19.76 -1.60 8.13
CA GLY A 24 19.26 -2.40 7.01
C GLY A 24 20.35 -2.72 6.01
N ILE A 25 21.19 -1.74 5.63
CA ILE A 25 22.33 -1.96 4.74
C ILE A 25 23.29 -2.98 5.34
N ILE A 26 23.63 -2.84 6.63
CA ILE A 26 24.52 -3.79 7.31
C ILE A 26 23.91 -5.20 7.30
N GLY A 27 22.62 -5.32 7.63
CA GLY A 27 21.91 -6.61 7.60
C GLY A 27 21.92 -7.26 6.21
N TRP A 28 21.67 -6.47 5.15
CA TRP A 28 21.72 -6.95 3.77
C TRP A 28 23.14 -7.38 3.35
N LEU A 29 24.17 -6.61 3.73
CA LEU A 29 25.55 -6.97 3.44
C LEU A 29 25.97 -8.28 4.11
N ILE A 30 25.57 -8.48 5.38
CA ILE A 30 25.81 -9.73 6.10
C ILE A 30 25.09 -10.90 5.41
N ALA A 31 23.82 -10.72 5.04
CA ALA A 31 23.04 -11.76 4.36
C ALA A 31 23.67 -12.14 3.01
N VAL A 32 24.03 -11.16 2.18
CA VAL A 32 24.70 -11.40 0.89
C VAL A 32 26.05 -12.06 1.10
N GLY A 33 26.85 -11.57 2.05
CA GLY A 33 28.15 -12.16 2.38
C GLY A 33 28.04 -13.62 2.82
N ALA A 34 27.07 -13.95 3.66
CA ALA A 34 26.81 -15.32 4.11
C ALA A 34 26.40 -16.24 2.96
N ILE A 35 25.54 -15.77 2.05
CA ILE A 35 25.11 -16.52 0.86
C ILE A 35 26.30 -16.78 -0.06
N LEU A 36 27.13 -15.75 -0.34
CA LEU A 36 28.31 -15.90 -1.21
C LEU A 36 29.35 -16.84 -0.60
N PHE A 37 29.60 -16.74 0.70
CA PHE A 37 30.52 -17.65 1.40
C PHE A 37 30.01 -19.10 1.37
N ALA A 38 28.71 -19.32 1.57
CA ALA A 38 28.11 -20.65 1.45
C ALA A 38 28.15 -21.18 0.01
N ALA A 39 27.93 -20.30 -0.98
CA ALA A 39 27.96 -20.64 -2.40
C ALA A 39 29.36 -21.05 -2.89
N GLN A 40 30.43 -20.50 -2.30
CA GLN A 40 31.81 -20.96 -2.59
C GLN A 40 32.02 -22.43 -2.23
N LYS A 41 31.38 -22.92 -1.16
CA LYS A 41 31.47 -24.33 -0.73
C LYS A 41 30.53 -25.24 -1.51
N ASN A 42 29.35 -24.74 -1.86
CA ASN A 42 28.36 -25.48 -2.63
C ASN A 42 27.56 -24.53 -3.55
N PRO A 43 27.76 -24.58 -4.88
CA PRO A 43 27.06 -23.69 -5.80
C PRO A 43 25.54 -23.91 -5.84
N ALA A 44 25.04 -25.06 -5.36
CA ALA A 44 23.60 -25.34 -5.26
C ALA A 44 22.87 -24.35 -4.32
N VAL A 45 23.58 -23.76 -3.35
CA VAL A 45 23.01 -22.74 -2.45
C VAL A 45 22.50 -21.53 -3.24
N LEU A 46 23.22 -21.11 -4.28
CA LEU A 46 22.81 -19.97 -5.10
C LEU A 46 21.52 -20.28 -5.86
N VAL A 47 21.42 -21.47 -6.43
CA VAL A 47 20.22 -21.92 -7.15
C VAL A 47 19.02 -21.97 -6.21
N MET A 48 19.19 -22.52 -5.01
CA MET A 48 18.13 -22.59 -3.99
C MET A 48 17.65 -21.19 -3.59
N VAL A 49 18.56 -20.24 -3.34
CA VAL A 49 18.21 -18.85 -3.02
C VAL A 49 17.43 -18.20 -4.16
N LEU A 50 17.85 -18.38 -5.41
CA LEU A 50 17.15 -17.85 -6.58
C LEU A 50 15.73 -18.43 -6.71
N ILE A 51 15.57 -19.74 -6.46
CA ILE A 51 14.26 -20.39 -6.46
C ILE A 51 13.35 -19.78 -5.38
N TYR A 52 13.85 -19.57 -4.17
CA TYR A 52 13.05 -18.93 -3.12
C TYR A 52 12.66 -17.51 -3.49
N ILE A 53 13.60 -16.69 -3.98
CA ILE A 53 13.31 -15.31 -4.38
C ILE A 53 12.25 -15.29 -5.49
N GLY A 54 12.40 -16.14 -6.51
CA GLY A 54 11.44 -16.27 -7.60
C GLY A 54 10.06 -16.76 -7.11
N GLY A 55 10.05 -17.75 -6.22
CA GLY A 55 8.83 -18.29 -5.61
C GLY A 55 8.08 -17.26 -4.76
N PHE A 56 8.79 -16.53 -3.90
CA PHE A 56 8.19 -15.44 -3.11
C PHE A 56 7.68 -14.31 -3.98
N TRP A 57 8.43 -13.95 -5.03
CA TRP A 57 7.99 -12.94 -6.00
C TRP A 57 6.71 -13.37 -6.73
N PHE A 58 6.66 -14.62 -7.21
CA PHE A 58 5.51 -15.17 -7.90
C PHE A 58 4.29 -15.33 -6.98
N ALA A 59 4.49 -15.83 -5.76
CA ALA A 59 3.43 -15.88 -4.74
C ALA A 59 2.91 -14.48 -4.43
N GLY A 60 3.79 -13.49 -4.26
CA GLY A 60 3.41 -12.09 -4.09
C GLY A 60 2.61 -11.53 -5.27
N TYR A 61 2.95 -11.93 -6.50
CA TYR A 61 2.19 -11.57 -7.70
C TYR A 61 0.77 -12.18 -7.67
N ILE A 62 0.65 -13.47 -7.35
CA ILE A 62 -0.65 -14.15 -7.20
C ILE A 62 -1.50 -13.49 -6.14
N VAL A 63 -0.93 -13.23 -4.95
CA VAL A 63 -1.66 -12.57 -3.84
C VAL A 63 -2.20 -11.20 -4.28
N ARG A 64 -1.41 -10.40 -5.00
CA ARG A 64 -1.86 -9.10 -5.54
C ARG A 64 -2.99 -9.27 -6.57
N ALA A 65 -2.92 -10.30 -7.40
CA ALA A 65 -3.97 -10.60 -8.37
C ALA A 65 -5.27 -11.06 -7.70
N LEU A 66 -5.18 -11.95 -6.70
CA LEU A 66 -6.31 -12.42 -5.90
C LEU A 66 -6.95 -11.29 -5.10
N LEU A 67 -6.15 -10.42 -4.48
CA LEU A 67 -6.65 -9.22 -3.81
C LEU A 67 -7.41 -8.32 -4.80
N ARG A 68 -6.90 -8.14 -6.02
CA ARG A 68 -7.60 -7.38 -7.07
C ARG A 68 -8.92 -8.02 -7.44
N ALA A 69 -8.95 -9.34 -7.66
CA ALA A 69 -10.18 -10.07 -7.98
C ALA A 69 -11.19 -9.98 -6.83
N HIS A 70 -10.73 -10.16 -5.59
CA HIS A 70 -11.58 -10.12 -4.40
C HIS A 70 -12.28 -8.77 -4.27
N MET A 71 -11.55 -7.66 -4.39
CA MET A 71 -12.18 -6.35 -4.28
C MET A 71 -13.01 -5.95 -5.50
N MET A 72 -12.68 -6.42 -6.72
CA MET A 72 -13.60 -6.25 -7.86
C MET A 72 -14.91 -7.04 -7.69
N GLY A 73 -14.90 -8.16 -6.98
CA GLY A 73 -16.10 -8.99 -6.74
C GLY A 73 -16.94 -8.59 -5.53
N HIS A 74 -16.32 -8.06 -4.46
CA HIS A 74 -17.01 -7.80 -3.19
C HIS A 74 -17.19 -6.32 -2.87
N TYR A 75 -16.45 -5.42 -3.53
CA TYR A 75 -16.47 -4.00 -3.18
C TYR A 75 -17.35 -3.25 -4.18
N VAL A 76 -18.09 -2.27 -3.67
CA VAL A 76 -18.94 -1.43 -4.51
C VAL A 76 -18.11 -0.26 -5.03
N MET A 77 -18.04 -0.11 -6.35
CA MET A 77 -17.35 1.01 -6.97
C MET A 77 -18.14 2.31 -6.74
N VAL A 78 -17.47 3.34 -6.25
CA VAL A 78 -18.05 4.68 -6.13
C VAL A 78 -18.07 5.30 -7.52
N SER A 79 -19.26 5.54 -8.04
CA SER A 79 -19.49 6.18 -9.34
C SER A 79 -20.45 7.35 -9.18
N GLU A 80 -20.62 8.17 -10.21
CA GLU A 80 -21.64 9.23 -10.21
C GLU A 80 -23.05 8.67 -9.98
N GLN A 81 -23.31 7.42 -10.39
CA GLN A 81 -24.58 6.74 -10.19
C GLN A 81 -24.72 6.13 -8.79
N GLN A 82 -23.60 5.70 -8.18
CA GLN A 82 -23.57 5.05 -6.87
C GLN A 82 -22.69 5.85 -5.90
N PHE A 83 -23.34 6.59 -4.99
CA PHE A 83 -22.75 7.55 -4.04
C PHE A 83 -22.20 8.85 -4.69
N PRO A 84 -23.06 9.66 -5.36
CA PRO A 84 -22.65 10.88 -6.07
C PRO A 84 -21.96 11.92 -5.17
N HIS A 85 -22.39 12.04 -3.91
CA HIS A 85 -21.79 12.98 -2.96
C HIS A 85 -20.34 12.60 -2.64
N LEU A 86 -20.06 11.30 -2.44
CA LEU A 86 -18.72 10.82 -2.14
C LEU A 86 -17.81 10.90 -3.36
N HIS A 87 -18.35 10.63 -4.56
CA HIS A 87 -17.62 10.78 -5.80
C HIS A 87 -17.10 12.21 -5.96
N LYS A 88 -17.96 13.23 -5.77
CA LYS A 88 -17.58 14.64 -5.81
C LYS A 88 -16.50 15.00 -4.78
N MET A 89 -16.60 14.50 -3.55
CA MET A 89 -15.57 14.74 -2.52
C MET A 89 -14.19 14.16 -2.92
N VAL A 90 -14.18 12.99 -3.56
CA VAL A 90 -12.93 12.37 -4.05
C VAL A 90 -12.35 13.16 -5.23
N GLU A 91 -13.20 13.63 -6.16
CA GLU A 91 -12.78 14.46 -7.28
C GLU A 91 -12.22 15.81 -6.84
N ASP A 92 -12.92 16.49 -5.92
CA ASP A 92 -12.48 17.78 -5.37
C ASP A 92 -11.16 17.61 -4.60
N GLY A 93 -11.03 16.54 -3.81
CA GLY A 93 -9.78 16.19 -3.14
C GLY A 93 -8.64 15.90 -4.12
N ALA A 94 -8.91 15.18 -5.21
CA ALA A 94 -7.92 14.91 -6.25
C ALA A 94 -7.47 16.19 -6.98
N ARG A 95 -8.40 17.11 -7.24
CA ARG A 95 -8.14 18.43 -7.84
C ARG A 95 -7.29 19.30 -6.92
N LEU A 96 -7.60 19.35 -5.63
CA LEU A 96 -6.81 20.08 -4.63
C LEU A 96 -5.38 19.53 -4.49
N LEU A 97 -5.19 18.23 -4.71
CA LEU A 97 -3.88 17.56 -4.70
C LEU A 97 -3.14 17.65 -6.05
N GLY A 98 -3.71 18.32 -7.06
CA GLY A 98 -3.09 18.46 -8.39
C GLY A 98 -2.93 17.14 -9.15
N LEU A 99 -3.82 16.16 -8.91
CA LEU A 99 -3.80 14.89 -9.64
C LEU A 99 -4.51 15.05 -10.99
N ASN A 100 -3.88 14.60 -12.07
CA ASN A 100 -4.44 14.68 -13.43
C ASN A 100 -5.75 13.90 -13.62
N GLU A 101 -6.00 12.85 -12.82
CA GLU A 101 -7.19 12.01 -12.91
C GLU A 101 -7.70 11.64 -11.51
N PRO A 102 -9.03 11.68 -11.27
CA PRO A 102 -9.62 11.16 -10.05
C PRO A 102 -9.41 9.66 -9.96
N ARG A 103 -8.95 9.20 -8.79
CA ARG A 103 -8.61 7.79 -8.54
C ARG A 103 -9.88 6.98 -8.32
N GLN A 104 -9.90 5.73 -8.80
CA GLN A 104 -11.04 4.83 -8.58
C GLN A 104 -11.21 4.54 -7.08
N CYS A 105 -12.39 4.86 -6.56
CA CYS A 105 -12.75 4.65 -5.16
C CYS A 105 -13.70 3.46 -5.04
N PHE A 106 -13.44 2.60 -4.06
CA PHE A 106 -14.25 1.43 -3.74
C PHE A 106 -14.67 1.49 -2.27
N VAL A 107 -15.88 1.03 -1.99
CA VAL A 107 -16.45 0.96 -0.64
C VAL A 107 -16.68 -0.49 -0.30
N TYR A 108 -16.27 -0.88 0.90
CA TYR A 108 -16.52 -2.23 1.39
C TYR A 108 -16.99 -2.23 2.83
N ASN A 109 -17.85 -3.20 3.17
CA ASN A 109 -18.29 -3.39 4.53
C ASN A 109 -17.23 -4.19 5.30
N SER A 110 -16.62 -3.58 6.31
CA SER A 110 -15.49 -4.17 7.06
C SER A 110 -15.86 -4.55 8.49
N SER A 111 -17.08 -5.03 8.75
CA SER A 111 -17.51 -5.68 10.00
C SER A 111 -16.98 -5.07 11.31
N GLY A 112 -16.87 -3.74 11.43
CA GLY A 112 -16.33 -3.09 12.64
C GLY A 112 -14.98 -2.38 12.53
N VAL A 113 -14.27 -2.48 11.39
CA VAL A 113 -12.94 -1.87 11.24
C VAL A 113 -13.02 -0.60 10.41
N MET A 114 -12.47 0.50 10.94
CA MET A 114 -12.36 1.80 10.29
C MET A 114 -10.99 1.91 9.59
N ASN A 115 -10.96 1.87 8.26
CA ASN A 115 -9.73 1.97 7.47
C ASN A 115 -9.97 2.71 6.15
N ALA A 116 -9.03 3.59 5.78
CA ALA A 116 -8.95 4.20 4.47
C ALA A 116 -7.55 3.97 3.91
N MET A 117 -7.43 3.13 2.88
CA MET A 117 -6.13 2.81 2.30
C MET A 117 -6.12 3.15 0.81
N ALA A 118 -5.12 3.92 0.39
CA ALA A 118 -4.82 4.16 -1.01
C ALA A 118 -3.80 3.12 -1.48
N LEU A 119 -4.25 2.09 -2.20
CA LEU A 119 -3.41 1.02 -2.69
C LEU A 119 -3.12 1.17 -4.19
N LYS A 120 -1.85 1.01 -4.58
CA LYS A 120 -1.48 0.82 -5.98
C LYS A 120 -1.37 -0.69 -6.23
N LEU A 121 -2.36 -1.28 -6.89
CA LEU A 121 -2.31 -2.68 -7.30
C LEU A 121 -1.63 -2.82 -8.67
N VAL A 122 -1.56 -4.06 -9.18
CA VAL A 122 -0.98 -4.41 -10.48
C VAL A 122 -1.48 -3.45 -11.57
N GLY A 123 -0.57 -2.63 -12.11
CA GLY A 123 -0.85 -1.62 -13.15
C GLY A 123 -0.53 -0.17 -12.74
N ARG A 124 -1.12 0.79 -13.48
CA ARG A 124 -1.00 2.23 -13.24
C ARG A 124 -2.13 2.81 -12.38
N THR A 125 -3.20 2.05 -12.13
CA THR A 125 -4.38 2.50 -11.40
C THR A 125 -4.12 2.52 -9.90
N ARG A 126 -4.47 3.64 -9.27
CA ARG A 126 -4.44 3.81 -7.81
C ARG A 126 -5.86 3.67 -7.30
N TYR A 127 -6.05 2.76 -6.37
CA TYR A 127 -7.32 2.41 -5.76
C TYR A 127 -7.41 3.06 -4.39
N ILE A 128 -8.54 3.66 -4.05
CA ILE A 128 -8.84 4.14 -2.71
C ILE A 128 -9.94 3.25 -2.16
N TRP A 129 -9.71 2.60 -1.02
CA TRP A 129 -10.76 1.80 -0.37
C TRP A 129 -11.19 2.48 0.92
N LEU A 130 -12.51 2.62 1.08
CA LEU A 130 -13.14 3.17 2.26
C LEU A 130 -13.98 2.09 2.93
N THR A 131 -13.76 1.87 4.21
CA THR A 131 -14.63 1.02 5.02
C THR A 131 -15.97 1.73 5.28
N SER A 132 -17.08 0.98 5.25
CA SER A 132 -18.43 1.50 5.56
C SER A 132 -18.53 2.25 6.90
N GLN A 133 -17.72 1.89 7.88
CA GLN A 133 -17.68 2.57 9.18
C GLN A 133 -17.19 4.02 9.11
N LEU A 134 -16.41 4.39 8.09
CA LEU A 134 -16.03 5.80 7.86
C LEU A 134 -17.20 6.65 7.34
N MET A 135 -18.21 6.02 6.74
CA MET A 135 -19.37 6.70 6.16
C MET A 135 -20.49 6.89 7.16
N THR A 136 -20.46 6.14 8.27
CA THR A 136 -21.44 6.30 9.32
C THR A 136 -21.01 7.53 10.12
N PRO A 137 -21.81 8.62 10.18
CA PRO A 137 -21.52 9.68 11.11
C PRO A 137 -21.44 9.03 12.50
N THR A 138 -20.38 9.30 13.24
CA THR A 138 -20.33 8.99 14.68
C THR A 138 -21.33 9.89 15.39
N THR A 139 -22.62 9.70 15.14
CA THR A 139 -23.66 10.08 16.08
C THR A 139 -23.43 9.18 17.27
N LYS A 140 -22.79 9.74 18.31
CA LYS A 140 -22.88 9.21 19.66
C LYS A 140 -24.36 9.01 19.97
N THR A 141 -24.85 7.79 19.81
CA THR A 141 -26.11 7.38 20.42
C THR A 141 -25.81 7.07 21.87
N ARG A 142 -26.16 8.05 22.72
CA ARG A 142 -26.20 8.07 24.19
C ARG A 142 -24.87 8.01 24.93
#